data_AF-A0A0F7KRF9-F1
#
_entry.id   AF-A0A0F7KRF9-F1
#
_cell.length_a   1.000
_cell.length_b   1.000
_cell.length_c   1.000
_cell.angle_alpha   90.00
_cell.angle_beta   90.00
_cell.angle_gamma   90.00
#
_symmetry.space_group_name_H-M   'P 1'
#
loop_
_entity.id
_entity.type
_entity.pdbx_description
1 polymer ?
#
loop_
_entity_poly.entity_id
_entity_poly.type
_entity_poly.pdbx_seq_one_letter_code
_entity_poly.pdbx_strand_id
1 'polypeptide(L)' 'MREHRAEIVADEAIADKVSPDVWGDAMAAMLAQLKQGRTADGMIAAVQKVGGVLSEHFPRAEDDRNELPDRLIEL' A
#
# COMPACT_ATOMS: atom_id res chain seq x y z
N MET A 1 0.77 -16.03 20.94
CA MET A 1 0.06 -14.80 20.53
C MET A 1 0.33 -14.61 19.04
N ARG A 2 -0.69 -14.44 18.19
CA ARG A 2 -0.47 -13.98 16.81
C ARG A 2 -0.19 -12.48 16.90
N GLU A 3 1.00 -12.06 16.51
CA GLU A 3 1.33 -10.63 16.50
C GLU A 3 0.44 -9.91 15.48
N HIS A 4 -0.18 -8.80 15.88
CA HIS A 4 -0.99 -7.96 15.00
C HIS A 4 -0.07 -6.96 14.31
N ARG A 5 0.83 -7.47 13.45
CA ARG A 5 1.79 -6.66 12.70
C ARG A 5 1.35 -6.52 11.26
N ALA A 6 1.47 -5.30 10.73
CA ALA A 6 1.32 -5.00 9.33
C ALA A 6 2.52 -4.15 8.88
N GLU A 7 2.93 -4.30 7.63
CA GLU A 7 4.11 -3.65 7.07
C GLU A 7 3.84 -3.25 5.62
N ILE A 8 4.33 -2.09 5.23
CA ILE A 8 4.37 -1.63 3.84
C ILE A 8 5.84 -1.70 3.44
N VAL A 9 6.14 -2.56 2.46
CA VAL A 9 7.50 -2.72 1.92
C VAL A 9 7.48 -2.15 0.51
N ALA A 10 8.39 -1.21 0.26
CA ALA A 10 8.60 -0.62 -1.05
C ALA A 10 9.96 -1.04 -1.59
N ASP A 11 10.09 -1.18 -2.90
CA ASP A 11 11.38 -1.37 -3.56
C ASP A 11 12.24 -0.10 -3.46
N GLU A 12 13.55 -0.24 -3.66
CA GLU A 12 14.57 0.82 -3.53
C GLU A 12 14.20 2.05 -4.35
N ALA A 13 13.81 1.87 -5.61
CA ALA A 13 13.44 2.99 -6.50
C ALA A 13 12.25 3.82 -5.98
N ILE A 14 11.33 3.21 -5.23
CA ILE A 14 10.20 3.89 -4.60
C ILE A 14 10.65 4.54 -3.29
N ALA A 15 11.39 3.80 -2.46
CA ALA A 15 11.89 4.28 -1.17
C ALA A 15 12.80 5.52 -1.30
N ASP A 16 13.58 5.61 -2.38
CA ASP A 16 14.45 6.75 -2.67
C ASP A 16 13.67 8.03 -3.02
N LYS A 17 12.43 7.91 -3.48
CA LYS A 17 11.60 9.05 -3.91
C LYS A 17 10.54 9.48 -2.91
N VAL A 18 10.16 8.60 -1.99
CA VAL A 18 9.04 8.80 -1.07
C VAL A 18 9.51 8.73 0.37
N SER A 19 9.28 9.80 1.13
CA SER A 19 9.60 9.82 2.56
C SER A 19 8.86 8.71 3.32
N PRO A 20 9.51 8.03 4.28
CA PRO A 20 8.86 7.03 5.12
C PRO A 20 7.56 7.50 5.80
N ASP A 21 7.48 8.79 6.15
CA ASP A 21 6.31 9.38 6.83
C ASP A 21 5.04 9.28 5.99
N VAL A 22 5.17 9.29 4.65
CA VAL A 22 4.05 9.20 3.71
C VAL A 22 3.32 7.86 3.83
N TRP A 23 4.05 6.77 4.14
CA TRP A 23 3.46 5.46 4.36
C TRP A 23 2.67 5.36 5.66
N GLY A 24 2.94 6.27 6.62
CA GLY A 24 2.23 6.35 7.89
C GLY A 24 0.73 6.57 7.70
N ASP A 25 0.33 7.41 6.74
CA ASP A 25 -1.08 7.69 6.45
C ASP A 25 -1.81 6.48 5.86
N ALA A 26 -1.15 5.73 4.97
CA ALA A 26 -1.69 4.50 4.41
C ALA A 26 -1.86 3.42 5.51
N MET A 27 -0.87 3.29 6.39
CA MET A 27 -0.92 2.38 7.53
C MET A 27 -2.05 2.76 8.50
N ALA A 28 -2.19 4.05 8.83
CA ALA A 28 -3.24 4.55 9.71
C ALA A 28 -4.64 4.27 9.14
N ALA A 29 -4.85 4.50 7.84
CA ALA A 29 -6.11 4.22 7.16
C ALA A 29 -6.48 2.73 7.20
N MET A 30 -5.51 1.86 6.96
CA MET A 30 -5.71 0.41 7.04
C MET A 30 -6.07 -0.04 8.46
N LEU A 31 -5.29 0.40 9.46
CA LEU A 31 -5.49 0.02 10.85
C LEU A 31 -6.85 0.49 11.40
N ALA A 32 -7.35 1.64 10.94
CA ALA A 32 -8.66 2.14 11.33
C ALA A 32 -9.79 1.15 10.95
N GLN A 33 -9.68 0.49 9.80
CA GLN A 33 -10.66 -0.50 9.34
C GLN A 33 -10.45 -1.87 10.00
N LEU A 34 -9.19 -2.31 10.14
CA LEU A 34 -8.84 -3.57 10.79
C LEU A 34 -9.33 -3.63 12.24
N LYS A 35 -9.22 -2.52 12.98
CA LYS A 35 -9.74 -2.41 14.36
C LYS A 35 -11.26 -2.62 14.46
N GLN A 36 -11.99 -2.45 13.36
CA GLN A 36 -13.43 -2.66 13.26
C GLN A 36 -13.79 -4.06 12.71
N GLY A 37 -12.81 -4.94 12.49
CA GLY A 37 -13.00 -6.24 11.85
C GLY A 37 -13.24 -6.16 10.34
N ARG A 38 -13.06 -4.99 9.73
CA ARG A 38 -13.28 -4.75 8.29
C ARG A 38 -11.99 -4.91 7.50
N THR A 39 -11.53 -6.15 7.36
CA THR A 39 -10.23 -6.45 6.73
C THR A 39 -10.16 -6.02 5.26
N ALA A 40 -11.19 -6.33 4.47
CA ALA A 40 -11.23 -5.97 3.06
C ALA A 40 -11.16 -4.44 2.86
N ASP A 41 -11.93 -3.69 3.64
CA ASP A 41 -11.93 -2.23 3.59
C ASP A 41 -10.58 -1.63 4.01
N GLY A 42 -9.90 -2.26 4.97
CA GLY A 42 -8.54 -1.86 5.36
C GLY A 42 -7.54 -2.01 4.21
N MET A 43 -7.62 -3.13 3.48
CA MET A 43 -6.75 -3.36 2.33
C MET A 43 -7.05 -2.38 1.20
N ILE A 44 -8.32 -2.14 0.88
CA ILE A 44 -8.74 -1.17 -0.13
C ILE A 44 -8.22 0.22 0.23
N ALA A 45 -8.36 0.65 1.48
CA ALA A 45 -7.89 1.95 1.93
C ALA A 45 -6.36 2.10 1.81
N ALA A 46 -5.60 1.04 2.15
CA ALA A 46 -4.15 1.03 1.99
C ALA A 46 -3.75 1.17 0.50
N VAL A 47 -4.31 0.35 -0.37
CA VAL A 47 -4.02 0.34 -1.81
C VAL A 47 -4.37 1.69 -2.45
N GLN A 48 -5.50 2.30 -2.09
CA GLN A 48 -5.88 3.63 -2.59
C GLN A 48 -4.88 4.71 -2.18
N LYS A 49 -4.42 4.69 -0.92
CA LYS A 49 -3.44 5.67 -0.42
C LYS A 49 -2.08 5.48 -1.08
N VAL A 50 -1.58 4.25 -1.14
CA VAL A 50 -0.33 3.91 -1.80
C VAL A 50 -0.37 4.28 -3.28
N GLY A 51 -1.45 3.95 -3.99
CA GLY A 51 -1.63 4.30 -5.40
C GLY A 51 -1.63 5.81 -5.64
N GLY A 52 -2.25 6.60 -4.74
CA GLY A 52 -2.19 8.06 -4.80
C GLY A 52 -0.77 8.59 -4.71
N VAL A 53 0.00 8.14 -3.71
CA VAL A 53 1.40 8.53 -3.51
C VAL A 53 2.26 8.13 -4.71
N LEU A 54 2.12 6.90 -5.20
CA LEU A 54 2.87 6.43 -6.36
C LEU A 54 2.54 7.26 -7.60
N SER A 55 1.28 7.64 -7.80
CA SER A 55 0.88 8.43 -8.98
C SER A 55 1.51 9.83 -9.04
N GLU A 56 1.92 10.39 -7.91
CA GLU A 56 2.62 11.69 -7.86
C GLU A 56 4.08 11.58 -8.35
N HIS A 57 4.75 10.47 -8.05
CA HIS A 57 6.18 10.26 -8.36
C HIS A 57 6.42 9.39 -9.61
N PHE A 58 5.44 8.57 -9.96
CA PHE A 58 5.42 7.59 -11.05
C PHE A 58 4.07 7.68 -11.77
N PRO A 59 3.82 8.79 -12.49
CA PRO A 59 2.57 8.94 -13.24
C PRO A 59 2.46 7.82 -14.29
N ARG A 60 1.26 7.25 -14.42
CA ARG A 60 0.99 6.16 -15.36
C ARG A 60 1.25 6.62 -16.80
N ALA A 61 2.07 5.86 -17.52
CA ALA A 61 2.30 6.06 -18.95
C ALA A 61 1.18 5.45 -19.81
N GLU A 62 1.04 5.91 -21.07
CA GLU A 62 0.02 5.37 -21.98
C GLU A 62 0.29 3.91 -22.39
N ASP A 63 1.55 3.51 -22.43
CA ASP A 63 2.03 2.18 -22.79
C ASP A 63 2.36 1.30 -21.57
N ASP A 64 1.94 1.76 -20.38
CA ASP A 64 2.13 1.06 -19.11
C ASP A 64 1.53 -0.35 -19.13
N ARG A 65 2.26 -1.32 -18.60
CA ARG A 65 1.89 -2.73 -18.57
C ARG A 65 1.83 -3.21 -17.14
N ASN A 66 0.91 -4.13 -16.88
CA ASN A 66 0.85 -4.74 -15.55
C ASN A 66 2.00 -5.75 -15.38
N GLU A 67 3.04 -5.36 -14.67
CA GLU A 67 4.25 -6.17 -14.44
C GLU A 67 4.06 -7.20 -13.32
N LEU A 68 3.11 -6.99 -12.41
CA LEU A 68 2.84 -7.85 -11.26
C LEU A 68 1.37 -8.28 -11.24
N PRO A 69 1.05 -9.51 -10.83
CA PRO A 69 -0.34 -9.97 -10.83
C PRO A 69 -1.17 -9.30 -9.73
N ASP A 70 -2.37 -8.83 -10.07
CA ASP A 70 -3.35 -8.25 -9.13
C ASP A 70 -4.08 -9.35 -8.33
N ARG A 71 -3.34 -10.13 -7.52
CA ARG A 71 -3.90 -11.17 -6.67
C ARG A 71 -3.26 -11.16 -5.29
N LEU A 72 -4.00 -11.65 -4.30
CA LEU A 72 -3.45 -11.90 -2.98
C LEU A 72 -2.37 -12.99 -3.07
N ILE A 73 -1.26 -12.76 -2.38
CA ILE A 73 -0.19 -13.74 -2.21
C ILE A 73 -0.28 -14.24 -0.78
N GLU A 74 -0.41 -15.56 -0.61
CA GLU A 74 -0.43 -16.25 0.68
C GLU A 74 0.72 -17.26 0.68
N LEU A 75 1.41 -17.41 1.82
CA LEU A 75 2.53 -18.34 2.03
C LEU A 75 2.12 -19.53 2.87
#